data_AF-A0AAU2DV82-F1
#
_entry.id   AF-A0AAU2DV82-F1
#
_cell.length_a   1.000
_cell.length_b   1.000
_cell.length_c   1.000
_cell.angle_alpha   90.00
_cell.angle_beta   90.00
_cell.angle_gamma   90.00
#
_symmetry.space_group_name_H-M   'P 1'
#
loop_
_entity.id
_entity.type
_entity.pdbx_description
1 polymer ?
#
loop_
_entity_poly.entity_id
_entity_poly.type
_entity_poly.pdbx_seq_one_letter_code
_entity_poly.pdbx_strand_id
1 'polypeptide(L)'
;MKTRDEIEPVPSPADEREELYTSVVAQTALRTVHEVFSSDTEGVIQSIVLNGYVTTAAHATDRDVRHCLITMQADRAEFGRLALAQLGPRACLEQLRSLISPNPCEPEPVRPLSSRRRKRASPASHERL
;
A
#
# COMPACT_ATOMS: atom_id res chain seq x y z
N MET A 1 45.49 19.21 -1.12
CA MET A 1 44.11 19.61 -1.45
C MET A 1 43.19 18.77 -0.56
N LYS A 2 42.63 19.35 0.51
CA LYS A 2 41.71 18.62 1.42
C LYS A 2 40.32 18.73 0.83
N THR A 3 39.84 17.68 0.17
CA THR A 3 38.45 17.60 -0.27
C THR A 3 37.60 17.40 0.97
N ARG A 4 36.63 18.29 1.19
CA ARG A 4 35.69 18.22 2.30
C ARG A 4 34.68 17.11 1.97
N ASP A 5 34.65 16.07 2.79
CA ASP A 5 33.80 14.89 2.61
C ASP A 5 32.41 15.18 3.19
N GLU A 6 31.61 15.94 2.44
CA GLU A 6 30.28 16.37 2.85
C GLU A 6 29.24 15.91 1.81
N ILE A 7 28.23 15.17 2.26
CA ILE A 7 27.12 14.72 1.43
C ILE A 7 26.07 15.81 1.45
N GLU A 8 25.94 16.55 0.35
CA GLU A 8 24.88 17.53 0.18
C GLU A 8 23.57 16.86 -0.26
N PRO A 9 22.45 17.11 0.43
CA PRO A 9 21.16 16.58 0.04
C PRO A 9 20.70 17.23 -1.27
N VAL A 10 20.38 16.40 -2.26
CA VAL A 10 19.79 16.85 -3.53
C VAL A 10 18.28 16.88 -3.38
N PRO A 11 17.61 18.03 -3.60
CA PRO A 11 16.15 18.09 -3.60
C PRO A 11 15.59 17.27 -4.76
N SER A 12 14.72 16.30 -4.47
CA SER A 12 13.99 15.57 -5.50
C SER A 12 12.75 16.37 -5.95
N PRO A 13 12.48 16.47 -7.27
CA PRO A 13 11.23 16.99 -7.80
C PRO A 13 10.01 16.28 -7.18
N ALA A 14 8.89 17.00 -7.07
CA ALA A 14 7.65 16.44 -6.51
C ALA A 14 7.16 15.22 -7.30
N ASP A 15 7.15 15.30 -8.63
CA ASP A 15 6.72 14.22 -9.51
C ASP A 15 7.57 12.95 -9.33
N GLU A 16 8.90 13.09 -9.22
CA GLU A 16 9.80 11.95 -8.99
C GLU A 16 9.51 11.26 -7.63
N ARG A 17 9.19 12.06 -6.60
CA ARG A 17 8.82 11.53 -5.29
C ARG A 17 7.47 10.79 -5.34
N GLU A 18 6.49 11.34 -6.05
CA GLU A 18 5.17 10.72 -6.21
C GLU A 18 5.25 9.40 -6.99
N GLU A 19 6.03 9.37 -8.08
CA GLU A 19 6.29 8.17 -8.86
C GLU A 19 7.01 7.10 -8.04
N LEU A 20 8.07 7.49 -7.31
CA LEU A 20 8.80 6.58 -6.43
C LEU A 20 7.89 6.01 -5.35
N TYR A 21 7.07 6.85 -4.71
CA TYR A 21 6.18 6.39 -3.65
C TYR A 21 5.11 5.43 -4.20
N THR A 22 4.50 5.78 -5.34
CA THR A 22 3.56 4.90 -6.05
C THR A 22 4.19 3.55 -6.38
N SER A 23 5.42 3.57 -6.90
CA SER A 23 6.18 2.36 -7.24
C SER A 23 6.44 1.48 -6.01
N VAL A 24 6.87 2.08 -4.89
CA VAL A 24 7.11 1.34 -3.63
C VAL A 24 5.83 0.72 -3.09
N VAL A 25 4.71 1.46 -3.09
CA VAL A 25 3.40 0.92 -2.66
C VAL A 25 2.99 -0.27 -3.53
N ALA A 26 3.12 -0.14 -4.85
CA ALA A 26 2.79 -1.21 -5.79
C ALA A 26 3.68 -2.45 -5.58
N GLN A 27 4.99 -2.28 -5.47
CA GLN A 27 5.94 -3.37 -5.22
C GLN A 27 5.68 -4.08 -3.90
N THR A 28 5.41 -3.32 -2.83
CA THR A 28 5.12 -3.86 -1.50
C THR A 28 3.86 -4.73 -1.54
N ALA A 29 2.82 -4.26 -2.22
CA ALA A 29 1.56 -4.94 -2.33
C ALA A 29 1.70 -6.24 -3.15
N LEU A 30 2.38 -6.19 -4.30
CA LEU A 30 2.68 -7.37 -5.13
C LEU A 30 3.55 -8.39 -4.37
N ARG A 31 4.59 -7.93 -3.67
CA ARG A 31 5.47 -8.82 -2.89
C ARG A 31 4.72 -9.51 -1.76
N THR A 32 3.80 -8.80 -1.10
CA THR A 32 2.97 -9.38 -0.03
C THR A 32 2.08 -10.50 -0.57
N VAL A 33 1.38 -10.27 -1.69
CA VAL A 33 0.55 -11.30 -2.33
C VAL A 33 1.38 -12.49 -2.79
N HIS A 34 2.54 -12.23 -3.39
CA HIS A 34 3.47 -13.28 -3.80
C HIS A 34 3.91 -14.14 -2.61
N GLU A 35 4.31 -13.54 -1.50
CA GLU A 35 4.76 -14.28 -0.31
C GLU A 35 3.65 -15.16 0.27
N VAL A 36 2.41 -14.67 0.32
CA VAL A 36 1.26 -15.46 0.80
C VAL A 36 1.00 -16.66 -0.11
N PHE A 37 1.02 -16.49 -1.44
CA PHE A 37 0.83 -17.62 -2.36
C PHE A 37 2.02 -18.59 -2.38
N SER A 38 3.24 -18.09 -2.22
CA SER A 38 4.45 -18.92 -2.18
C SER A 38 4.59 -19.72 -0.89
N SER A 39 4.08 -19.19 0.24
CA SER A 39 4.08 -19.89 1.54
C SER A 39 2.96 -20.92 1.67
N ASP A 40 1.87 -20.78 0.92
CA ASP A 40 0.80 -21.79 0.83
C ASP A 40 1.16 -22.90 -0.15
N THR A 41 1.95 -23.87 0.33
CA THR A 41 2.43 -25.04 -0.42
C THR A 41 1.34 -26.03 -0.79
N GLU A 42 0.27 -26.10 0.01
CA GLU A 42 -0.89 -26.96 -0.24
C GLU A 42 -1.88 -26.35 -1.25
N GLY A 43 -1.71 -25.08 -1.59
CA GLY A 43 -2.56 -24.38 -2.55
C GLY A 43 -3.99 -24.20 -2.05
N VAL A 44 -4.20 -24.01 -0.75
CA VAL A 44 -5.54 -23.81 -0.16
C VAL A 44 -6.05 -22.39 -0.46
N ILE A 45 -5.16 -21.40 -0.51
CA ILE A 45 -5.49 -20.00 -0.78
C ILE A 45 -5.66 -19.81 -2.29
N GLN A 46 -6.90 -19.61 -2.71
CA GLN A 46 -7.27 -19.43 -4.11
C GLN A 46 -7.37 -17.97 -4.55
N SER A 47 -7.63 -17.05 -3.61
CA SER A 47 -7.78 -15.63 -3.90
C SER A 47 -7.39 -14.79 -2.69
N ILE A 48 -6.82 -13.61 -2.94
CA ILE A 48 -6.41 -12.65 -1.91
C ILE A 48 -7.00 -11.29 -2.26
N VAL A 49 -7.57 -10.62 -1.26
CA VAL A 49 -7.88 -9.19 -1.33
C VAL A 49 -6.96 -8.45 -0.36
N LEU A 50 -6.15 -7.54 -0.90
CA LEU A 50 -5.22 -6.73 -0.13
C LEU A 50 -5.62 -5.26 -0.21
N ASN A 51 -5.66 -4.60 0.95
CA ASN A 51 -5.90 -3.15 1.06
C ASN A 51 -4.79 -2.51 1.89
N GLY A 52 -4.04 -1.58 1.31
CA GLY A 52 -2.98 -0.81 1.97
C GLY A 52 -3.49 0.56 2.41
N TYR A 53 -3.22 0.95 3.65
CA TYR A 53 -3.66 2.23 4.21
C TYR A 53 -2.50 3.02 4.79
N VAL A 54 -2.58 4.35 4.69
CA VAL A 54 -1.79 5.29 5.47
C VAL A 54 -2.70 6.04 6.43
N THR A 55 -2.18 6.36 7.62
CA THR A 55 -2.88 7.21 8.59
C THR A 55 -2.21 8.58 8.61
N THR A 56 -3.00 9.64 8.45
CA THR A 56 -2.54 11.01 8.60
C THR A 56 -3.13 11.61 9.87
N ALA A 57 -2.28 12.32 10.64
CA ALA A 57 -2.73 13.07 11.80
C ALA A 57 -3.39 14.37 11.31
N ALA A 58 -4.68 14.54 11.59
CA ALA A 58 -5.34 15.80 11.29
C ALA A 58 -4.92 16.84 12.36
N HIS A 59 -4.09 17.82 11.99
CA HIS A 59 -3.62 18.87 12.91
C HIS A 59 -4.73 19.63 13.66
N ALA A 60 -5.97 19.58 13.17
CA ALA A 60 -7.13 20.24 13.75
C ALA A 60 -8.16 19.31 14.43
N THR A 61 -8.02 17.99 14.32
CA THR A 61 -9.04 17.04 14.82
C THR A 61 -8.35 15.85 15.47
N ASP A 62 -8.77 15.46 16.67
CA ASP A 62 -8.35 14.23 17.36
C ASP A 62 -8.90 12.96 16.67
N ARG A 63 -8.88 12.95 15.34
CA ARG A 63 -9.41 11.92 14.47
C ARG A 63 -8.38 11.64 13.37
N ASP A 64 -7.66 10.54 13.56
CA ASP A 64 -6.84 9.92 12.54
C ASP A 64 -7.67 9.65 11.27
N VAL A 65 -7.22 10.19 10.14
CA VAL A 65 -7.82 9.88 8.83
C VAL A 65 -7.03 8.75 8.18
N ARG A 66 -7.73 7.68 7.83
CA ARG A 66 -7.14 6.53 7.13
C ARG A 66 -7.43 6.62 5.65
N HIS A 67 -6.38 6.65 4.84
CA HIS A 67 -6.46 6.72 3.39
C HIS A 67 -6.03 5.40 2.78
N CYS A 68 -6.85 4.83 1.90
CA CYS A 68 -6.51 3.61 1.18
C CYS A 68 -5.63 3.97 -0.03
N LEU A 69 -4.35 3.61 0.03
CA LEU A 69 -3.40 3.88 -1.06
C LEU A 69 -3.48 2.84 -2.17
N ILE A 70 -3.83 1.60 -1.83
CA ILE A 70 -3.92 0.51 -2.79
C ILE A 70 -5.00 -0.48 -2.34
N THR A 71 -5.78 -0.96 -3.30
CA THR A 71 -6.66 -2.10 -3.14
C THR A 71 -6.44 -3.02 -4.32
N MET A 72 -6.30 -4.31 -4.09
CA MET A 72 -6.24 -5.29 -5.15
C MET A 72 -6.95 -6.59 -4.76
N GLN A 73 -7.49 -7.26 -5.76
CA GLN A 73 -7.87 -8.65 -5.70
C GLN A 73 -7.04 -9.43 -6.71
N ALA A 74 -6.49 -10.55 -6.27
CA ALA A 74 -5.69 -11.45 -7.09
C ALA A 74 -6.10 -12.89 -6.85
N ASP A 75 -6.48 -13.58 -7.92
CA ASP A 75 -6.68 -15.04 -7.89
C ASP A 75 -5.33 -15.73 -8.13
N ARG A 76 -5.08 -16.87 -7.47
CA ARG A 76 -3.79 -17.59 -7.53
C ARG A 76 -3.36 -17.88 -8.97
N ALA A 77 -4.30 -18.36 -9.80
CA ALA A 77 -4.02 -18.70 -11.19
C ALA A 77 -3.68 -17.47 -12.05
N GLU A 78 -4.34 -16.33 -11.79
CA GLU A 78 -4.06 -15.07 -12.49
C GLU A 78 -2.72 -14.49 -12.07
N PHE A 79 -2.49 -14.42 -10.76
CA PHE A 79 -1.25 -13.91 -10.19
C PHE A 79 -0.02 -14.73 -10.63
N GLY A 80 -0.15 -16.05 -10.69
CA GLY A 80 0.92 -16.95 -11.12
C GLY A 80 1.34 -16.78 -12.59
N ARG A 81 0.54 -16.11 -13.43
CA ARG A 81 0.90 -15.80 -14.83
C ARG A 81 1.66 -14.47 -14.97
N LEU A 82 1.74 -13.67 -13.91
CA LEU A 82 2.42 -12.38 -13.98
C LEU A 82 3.93 -12.56 -14.14
N ALA A 83 4.51 -11.87 -15.12
CA ALA A 83 5.95 -11.79 -15.29
C ALA A 83 6.56 -10.73 -14.36
N LEU A 84 6.49 -10.94 -13.04
CA LEU A 84 6.91 -9.97 -12.01
C LEU A 84 8.38 -9.48 -12.15
N ALA A 85 9.26 -10.31 -12.73
CA ALA A 85 10.67 -9.96 -12.94
C ALA A 85 10.92 -9.16 -14.23
N GLN A 86 9.97 -9.14 -15.16
CA GLN A 86 10.13 -8.52 -16.48
C GLN A 86 9.28 -7.26 -16.64
N LEU A 87 8.19 -7.15 -15.88
CA LEU A 87 7.27 -6.04 -15.93
C LEU A 87 7.49 -5.09 -14.75
N GLY A 88 7.30 -3.80 -15.01
CA GLY A 88 7.23 -2.81 -13.94
C GLY A 88 6.02 -3.04 -13.04
N PRO A 89 6.07 -2.61 -11.76
CA PRO A 89 5.04 -2.92 -10.78
C PRO A 89 3.65 -2.39 -11.17
N ARG A 90 3.59 -1.23 -11.83
CA ARG A 90 2.33 -0.66 -12.32
C ARG A 90 1.69 -1.50 -13.42
N ALA A 91 2.49 -1.98 -14.37
CA ALA A 91 2.02 -2.86 -15.44
C ALA A 91 1.52 -4.22 -14.90
N CYS A 92 2.09 -4.73 -13.80
CA CYS A 92 1.56 -5.91 -13.13
C CYS A 92 0.20 -5.64 -12.47
N LEU A 93 0.04 -4.48 -11.83
CA LEU A 93 -1.22 -4.09 -11.20
C LEU A 93 -2.35 -3.91 -12.22
N GLU A 94 -2.06 -3.39 -13.41
CA GLU A 94 -3.01 -3.23 -14.52
C GLU A 94 -3.57 -4.56 -15.04
N GLN A 95 -2.84 -5.66 -14.84
CA GLN A 95 -3.30 -7.02 -15.19
C GLN A 95 -4.15 -7.67 -14.08
N LEU A 96 -4.28 -7.01 -12.93
CA LEU A 96 -5.08 -7.48 -11.80
C LEU A 96 -6.27 -6.55 -11.58
N ARG A 97 -7.24 -7.02 -10.81
CA ARG A 97 -8.33 -6.15 -10.30
C ARG A 97 -7.79 -5.25 -9.20
N SER A 98 -7.13 -4.15 -9.58
CA SER A 98 -6.48 -3.25 -8.64
C SER A 98 -6.78 -1.78 -8.89
N LEU A 99 -6.67 -0.98 -7.83
CA LEU A 99 -6.69 0.47 -7.85
C LEU A 99 -5.57 0.96 -6.93
N ILE A 100 -4.80 1.94 -7.40
CA ILE A 100 -3.77 2.62 -6.63
C ILE A 100 -4.04 4.13 -6.65
N SER A 101 -3.77 4.82 -5.55
CA SER A 101 -3.94 6.27 -5.47
C SER A 101 -3.02 6.94 -6.50
N PRO A 102 -3.54 7.84 -7.36
CA PRO A 102 -2.70 8.58 -8.30
C PRO A 102 -1.80 9.59 -7.59
N ASN A 103 -2.21 10.07 -6.42
CA ASN A 103 -1.39 10.89 -5.54
C ASN A 103 -1.26 10.22 -4.17
N PRO A 104 -0.15 9.53 -3.88
CA PRO A 104 0.09 8.95 -2.56
C PRO A 104 0.69 9.97 -1.58
N CYS A 105 1.28 11.07 -2.06
CA CYS A 105 1.82 12.16 -1.24
C CYS A 105 0.72 13.07 -0.68
N GLU A 106 -0.37 13.26 -1.43
CA GLU A 106 -1.60 13.92 -1.01
C GLU A 106 -2.74 12.88 -1.01
N PRO A 107 -2.84 12.07 0.04
CA PRO A 107 -3.75 10.94 0.00
C PRO A 107 -5.21 11.42 -0.01
N GLU A 108 -5.87 11.27 -1.16
CA GLU A 108 -7.32 11.45 -1.26
C GLU A 108 -8.07 10.17 -0.79
N PRO A 109 -9.29 10.29 -0.24
CA PRO A 109 -10.02 9.15 0.29
C PRO A 109 -10.55 8.22 -0.82
N VAL A 110 -9.82 7.14 -1.13
CA VAL A 110 -10.27 6.05 -2.02
C VAL A 110 -11.10 5.01 -1.25
N ARG A 111 -12.21 4.53 -1.83
CA ARG A 111 -13.01 3.44 -1.23
C ARG A 111 -12.34 2.07 -1.50
N PRO A 112 -12.08 1.25 -0.46
CA PRO A 112 -11.57 -0.11 -0.62
C PRO A 112 -12.56 -1.01 -1.38
N LEU A 113 -12.07 -1.93 -2.23
CA LEU A 113 -12.93 -2.88 -2.96
C LEU A 113 -13.71 -3.81 -2.01
N SER A 114 -13.12 -4.14 -0.86
CA SER A 114 -13.85 -4.65 0.30
C SER A 114 -13.18 -4.20 1.59
N SER A 115 -13.97 -3.70 2.54
CA SER A 115 -13.49 -3.44 3.89
C SER A 115 -14.42 -4.13 4.88
N ARG A 116 -13.93 -5.15 5.60
CA ARG A 116 -14.56 -5.52 6.87
C ARG A 116 -14.26 -4.39 7.84
N ARG A 117 -15.23 -3.51 8.06
CA ARG A 117 -15.15 -2.47 9.09
C ARG A 117 -14.89 -3.19 10.42
N ARG A 118 -13.69 -3.08 11.00
CA ARG A 118 -13.50 -3.42 12.41
C ARG A 118 -14.46 -2.51 13.18
N LYS A 119 -15.48 -3.07 13.85
CA LYS A 119 -16.17 -2.34 14.91
C LYS A 119 -15.08 -1.93 15.91
N ARG A 120 -14.83 -0.63 16.07
CA ARG A 120 -13.93 -0.14 17.13
C ARG A 120 -14.51 -0.63 18.46
N ALA A 121 -13.65 -1.20 19.30
CA ALA A 121 -13.99 -1.39 20.71
C ALA A 121 -14.36 -0.01 21.28
N SER A 122 -15.52 0.08 21.94
CA SER A 122 -15.87 1.25 22.72
C SER A 122 -14.81 1.42 23.81
N PRO A 123 -14.27 2.63 24.05
CA PRO A 123 -13.52 2.84 25.28
C PRO A 123 -14.48 2.57 26.44
N ALA A 124 -14.15 1.59 27.28
CA ALA A 124 -14.86 1.36 28.51
C ALA A 124 -14.71 2.63 29.36
N SER A 125 -15.84 3.25 29.68
CA SER A 125 -15.92 4.30 30.69
C SER A 125 -15.38 3.71 31.99
N HIS A 126 -14.12 4.02 32.34
CA HIS A 126 -13.64 3.83 33.69
C HIS A 126 -14.39 4.84 34.57
N GLU A 127 -15.48 4.33 35.14
CA GLU A 127 -16.19 4.90 36.28
C GLU A 127 -15.15 5.14 37.38
N ARG A 128 -14.91 6.42 37.69
CA ARG A 128 -14.06 6.83 38.80
C ARG A 128 -14.87 6.61 40.08
N LEU A 129 -14.35 5.75 40.96
CA LEU A 129 -14.61 5.87 42.40
C LEU A 129 -13.84 7.08 42.95
#